data_AF-A0A8J7ZEG2-F1
#
_entry.id   AF-A0A8J7ZEG2-F1
#
_cell.length_a   1.000
_cell.length_b   1.000
_cell.length_c   1.000
_cell.angle_alpha   90.00
_cell.angle_beta   90.00
_cell.angle_gamma   90.00
#
_symmetry.space_group_name_H-M   'P 1'
#
loop_
_entity.id
_entity.type
_entity.pdbx_description
1 polymer ?
#
loop_
_entity_poly.entity_id
_entity_poly.type
_entity_poly.pdbx_seq_one_letter_code
_entity_poly.pdbx_strand_id
1 'polypeptide(L)'
;MSKHPIYLAVDEKRLQIIPIAFEKYSNEKFRLVKVQPESKDDYQPWPHYVIYDTKDSIAAVFYANGKSECISKSFRKIHEKMVFDIEKAAFEMKKEVEKDLKRMEAEKHGFDPTFYEKEKEYLETQKKES
;
A
#
# COMPACT_ATOMS: atom_id res chain seq x y z
N MET A 1 -2.79 -20.21 8.52
CA MET A 1 -3.85 -19.20 8.66
C MET A 1 -3.82 -18.32 7.42
N SER A 2 -4.91 -18.18 6.65
CA SER A 2 -4.89 -17.24 5.51
C SER A 2 -4.91 -15.81 6.04
N LYS A 3 -4.13 -14.91 5.43
CA LYS A 3 -4.20 -13.48 5.78
C LYS A 3 -5.59 -12.95 5.45
N HIS A 4 -6.10 -12.01 6.26
CA HIS A 4 -7.35 -11.32 5.99
C HIS A 4 -7.27 -10.61 4.61
N PRO A 5 -8.33 -10.61 3.79
CA PRO A 5 -8.31 -10.02 2.44
C PRO A 5 -7.80 -8.57 2.39
N ILE A 6 -8.17 -7.77 3.38
CA ILE A 6 -7.66 -6.39 3.55
C ILE A 6 -6.13 -6.37 3.59
N TYR A 7 -5.50 -7.20 4.44
CA TYR A 7 -4.04 -7.19 4.60
C TYR A 7 -3.33 -7.70 3.35
N LEU A 8 -3.94 -8.62 2.59
CA LEU A 8 -3.41 -9.05 1.30
C LEU A 8 -3.38 -7.90 0.30
N ALA A 9 -4.51 -7.20 0.12
CA ALA A 9 -4.61 -6.07 -0.81
C ALA A 9 -3.66 -4.91 -0.42
N VAL A 10 -3.52 -4.66 0.88
CA VAL A 10 -2.60 -3.63 1.39
C VAL A 10 -1.14 -4.01 1.11
N ASP A 11 -0.74 -5.25 1.38
CA ASP A 11 0.62 -5.72 1.11
C ASP A 11 0.94 -5.70 -0.39
N GLU A 12 0.00 -6.11 -1.25
CA GLU A 12 0.11 -6.02 -2.70
C GLU A 12 0.23 -4.58 -3.18
N LYS A 13 -0.56 -3.66 -2.61
CA LYS A 13 -0.49 -2.24 -2.96
C LYS A 13 0.88 -1.66 -2.64
N ARG A 14 1.47 -1.99 -1.48
CA ARG A 14 2.83 -1.55 -1.15
C ARG A 14 3.84 -2.00 -2.20
N LEU A 15 3.80 -3.27 -2.61
CA LEU A 15 4.67 -3.80 -3.64
C LEU A 15 4.54 -3.10 -5.00
N GLN A 16 3.33 -2.68 -5.36
CA GLN A 16 3.09 -1.92 -6.59
C GLN A 16 3.64 -0.49 -6.52
N ILE A 17 3.56 0.16 -5.35
CA ILE A 17 3.94 1.56 -5.19
C ILE A 17 5.45 1.76 -4.99
N ILE A 18 6.17 0.78 -4.43
CA ILE A 18 7.63 0.86 -4.24
C ILE A 18 8.39 1.29 -5.51
N PRO A 19 8.23 0.63 -6.68
CA PRO A 19 8.93 1.05 -7.90
C PRO A 19 8.53 2.46 -8.37
N ILE A 20 7.25 2.82 -8.24
CA ILE A 20 6.75 4.15 -8.63
C ILE A 20 7.34 5.25 -7.74
N ALA A 21 7.36 5.02 -6.42
CA ALA A 21 7.96 5.95 -5.47
C ALA A 21 9.48 6.05 -5.67
N PHE A 22 10.14 4.94 -6.02
CA PHE A 22 11.56 4.94 -6.36
C PHE A 22 11.84 5.80 -7.59
N GLU A 23 11.13 5.60 -8.69
CA GLU A 23 11.28 6.41 -9.91
C GLU A 23 11.01 7.89 -9.67
N LYS A 24 10.03 8.21 -8.82
CA LYS A 24 9.66 9.59 -8.48
C LYS A 24 10.73 10.34 -7.69
N TYR A 25 11.44 9.66 -6.78
CA TYR A 25 12.32 10.32 -5.81
C TYR A 25 13.80 9.99 -5.96
N SER A 26 14.14 8.87 -6.58
CA SER A 26 15.51 8.43 -6.77
C SER A 26 16.15 9.10 -7.98
N ASN A 27 17.47 9.23 -7.91
CA ASN A 27 18.31 9.67 -9.03
C ASN A 27 19.09 8.46 -9.59
N GLU A 28 19.86 8.68 -10.65
CA GLU A 28 20.69 7.66 -11.32
C GLU A 28 21.76 7.00 -10.42
N LYS A 29 21.88 7.41 -9.16
CA LYS A 29 22.89 6.89 -8.20
C LYS A 29 22.43 5.64 -7.44
N PHE A 30 21.19 5.21 -7.63
CA PHE A 30 20.65 4.03 -6.97
C PHE A 30 19.98 3.12 -8.00
N ARG A 31 19.99 1.82 -7.73
CA ARG A 31 19.23 0.81 -8.49
C ARG A 31 18.27 0.09 -7.57
N LEU A 32 17.06 -0.15 -8.07
CA LEU A 32 16.04 -0.93 -7.40
C LEU A 32 16.04 -2.36 -7.95
N VAL A 33 16.05 -3.36 -7.08
CA VAL A 33 15.97 -4.79 -7.45
C VAL A 33 14.81 -5.42 -6.69
N LYS A 34 13.96 -6.15 -7.41
CA LYS A 34 12.94 -7.01 -6.81
C LYS A 34 13.54 -8.36 -6.49
N VAL A 35 13.47 -8.77 -5.23
CA VAL A 35 13.93 -10.08 -4.76
C VAL A 35 12.71 -10.97 -4.54
N GLN A 36 12.70 -12.13 -5.18
CA GLN A 36 11.68 -13.16 -4.97
C GLN A 36 12.12 -14.06 -3.81
N PRO A 37 11.17 -14.58 -3.01
CA PRO A 37 11.51 -15.59 -2.02
C PRO A 37 12.07 -16.84 -2.71
N GLU A 38 13.14 -17.41 -2.17
CA GLU A 38 13.81 -18.58 -2.76
C GLU A 38 13.01 -19.87 -2.49
N SER A 39 12.24 -19.91 -1.40
CA SER A 39 11.35 -21.04 -1.09
C SER A 39 10.05 -20.60 -0.41
N LYS A 40 9.03 -21.49 -0.45
CA LYS A 40 7.78 -21.29 0.33
C LYS A 40 7.98 -21.42 1.85
N ASP A 41 9.08 -22.03 2.27
CA ASP A 41 9.44 -22.24 3.67
C ASP A 41 10.29 -21.09 4.25
N ASP A 42 10.65 -20.09 3.42
CA ASP A 42 11.32 -18.90 3.92
C ASP A 42 10.43 -18.13 4.89
N TYR A 43 11.06 -17.62 5.96
CA TYR A 43 10.44 -16.71 6.92
C TYR A 43 9.88 -15.43 6.26
N GLN A 44 10.27 -15.14 5.02
CA GLN A 44 9.69 -14.08 4.18
C GLN A 44 9.07 -14.68 2.91
N PRO A 45 7.81 -15.17 2.97
CA PRO A 45 7.15 -15.78 1.83
C PRO A 45 6.67 -14.76 0.77
N TRP A 46 7.08 -13.49 0.88
CA TRP A 46 6.63 -12.40 0.02
C TRP A 46 7.84 -11.73 -0.63
N PRO A 47 7.71 -11.32 -1.90
CA PRO A 47 8.76 -10.55 -2.55
C PRO A 47 9.04 -9.27 -1.78
N HIS A 48 10.28 -8.80 -1.89
CA HIS A 48 10.71 -7.54 -1.31
C HIS A 48 11.59 -6.79 -2.30
N TYR A 49 11.87 -5.52 -2.00
CA TYR A 49 12.70 -4.68 -2.84
C TYR A 49 13.95 -4.27 -2.09
N VAL A 50 15.08 -4.38 -2.77
CA VAL A 50 16.38 -3.94 -2.28
C VAL A 50 16.89 -2.82 -3.17
N ILE A 51 17.33 -1.73 -2.54
CA ILE A 51 17.96 -0.61 -3.23
C ILE A 51 19.44 -0.69 -2.99
N TYR A 52 20.21 -0.61 -4.06
CA TYR A 52 21.67 -0.60 -4.03
C TYR A 52 22.18 0.76 -4.50
N ASP A 53 23.31 1.19 -3.94
CA ASP A 53 24.04 2.37 -4.40
C ASP A 53 24.99 2.06 -5.57
N THR A 54 25.75 3.05 -6.04
CA THR A 54 26.72 2.90 -7.14
C THR A 54 27.91 2.00 -6.81
N LYS A 55 28.06 1.56 -5.55
CA LYS A 55 29.11 0.62 -5.11
C LYS A 55 28.54 -0.77 -4.83
N ASP A 56 27.33 -1.03 -5.32
CA ASP A 56 26.59 -2.26 -5.08
C ASP A 56 26.35 -2.56 -3.59
N SER A 57 26.42 -1.54 -2.73
CA SER A 57 26.11 -1.66 -1.31
C SER A 57 24.63 -1.41 -1.06
N ILE A 58 24.03 -2.17 -0.14
CA ILE A 58 22.60 -2.04 0.17
C ILE A 58 22.35 -0.68 0.82
N ALA A 59 21.51 0.13 0.18
CA ALA A 59 21.07 1.43 0.68
C ALA A 59 19.79 1.31 1.51
N ALA A 60 18.82 0.51 1.07
CA ALA A 60 17.57 0.29 1.78
C ALA A 60 16.88 -1.02 1.35
N VAL A 61 15.98 -1.51 2.20
CA VAL A 61 15.13 -2.68 1.94
C VAL A 61 13.68 -2.34 2.26
N PHE A 62 12.75 -2.74 1.40
CA PHE A 62 11.31 -2.54 1.57
C PHE A 62 10.58 -3.88 1.46
N TYR A 63 9.80 -4.22 2.49
CA TYR A 63 9.04 -5.46 2.55
C TYR A 63 7.55 -5.21 2.31
N ALA A 64 6.86 -6.22 1.77
CA ALA A 64 5.42 -6.14 1.48
C ALA A 64 4.57 -5.82 2.72
N ASN A 65 5.02 -6.21 3.92
CA ASN A 65 4.29 -6.00 5.17
C ASN A 65 4.40 -4.58 5.76
N GLY A 66 5.02 -3.64 5.05
CA GLY A 66 5.23 -2.26 5.50
C GLY A 66 6.48 -2.04 6.36
N LYS A 67 7.24 -3.09 6.68
CA LYS A 67 8.58 -2.89 7.25
C LYS A 67 9.51 -2.35 6.17
N SER A 68 10.38 -1.43 6.56
CA SER A 68 11.49 -0.98 5.73
C SER A 68 12.72 -0.69 6.58
N GLU A 69 13.89 -0.84 5.98
CA GLU A 69 15.18 -0.62 6.62
C GLU A 69 16.01 0.31 5.75
N CYS A 70 16.57 1.37 6.34
CA CYS A 70 17.45 2.31 5.64
C CYS A 70 18.86 2.21 6.22
N ILE A 71 19.78 1.69 5.41
CA ILE A 71 21.18 1.44 5.80
C ILE A 71 22.07 2.62 5.40
N SER A 72 21.84 3.19 4.21
CA SER A 72 22.65 4.29 3.70
C SER A 72 22.15 5.66 4.13
N LYS A 73 23.04 6.47 4.70
CA LYS A 73 22.74 7.87 5.08
C LYS A 73 22.40 8.75 3.88
N SER A 74 23.00 8.48 2.71
CA SER A 74 22.74 9.27 1.49
C SER A 74 21.34 9.03 0.93
N PHE A 75 20.75 7.86 1.23
CA PHE A 75 19.42 7.49 0.77
C PHE A 75 18.30 7.88 1.75
N ARG A 76 18.65 8.25 2.99
CA ARG A 76 17.67 8.50 4.08
C ARG A 76 16.53 9.44 3.72
N LYS A 77 16.83 10.60 3.09
CA LYS A 77 15.79 11.56 2.69
C LYS A 77 14.86 11.03 1.59
N ILE A 78 15.39 10.19 0.70
CA ILE A 78 14.59 9.54 -0.36
C ILE A 78 13.72 8.46 0.29
N HIS A 79 14.31 7.64 1.16
CA HIS A 79 13.60 6.60 1.92
C HIS A 79 12.40 7.16 2.69
N GLU A 80 12.56 8.24 3.45
CA GLU A 80 11.47 8.85 4.22
C GLU A 80 10.30 9.29 3.34
N LYS A 81 10.58 9.86 2.16
CA LYS A 81 9.55 10.26 1.18
C LYS A 81 8.86 9.05 0.55
N MET A 82 9.63 8.02 0.21
CA MET A 82 9.10 6.77 -0.34
C MET A 82 8.16 6.11 0.67
N VAL A 83 8.59 5.96 1.94
CA VAL A 83 7.78 5.37 3.01
C VAL A 83 6.45 6.12 3.14
N PHE A 84 6.47 7.44 3.12
CA PHE A 84 5.24 8.25 3.19
C PHE A 84 4.27 7.94 2.04
N ASP A 85 4.73 7.95 0.79
CA ASP A 85 3.87 7.68 -0.37
C ASP A 85 3.37 6.22 -0.39
N ILE A 86 4.21 5.27 0.01
CA ILE A 86 3.86 3.84 0.12
C ILE A 86 2.76 3.64 1.17
N GLU A 87 2.94 4.16 2.38
CA GLU A 87 1.96 3.99 3.45
C GLU A 87 0.67 4.77 3.18
N LYS A 88 0.75 5.93 2.53
CA LYS A 88 -0.44 6.66 2.09
C LYS A 88 -1.29 5.82 1.13
N ALA A 89 -0.67 5.25 0.10
CA ALA A 89 -1.38 4.41 -0.87
C ALA A 89 -1.91 3.11 -0.24
N ALA A 90 -1.15 2.52 0.68
CA ALA A 90 -1.57 1.36 1.46
C ALA A 90 -2.82 1.66 2.33
N PHE A 91 -2.86 2.85 2.93
CA PHE A 91 -4.00 3.31 3.72
C PHE A 91 -5.25 3.59 2.87
N GLU A 92 -5.08 4.18 1.68
CA GLU A 92 -6.16 4.39 0.73
C GLU A 92 -6.76 3.05 0.27
N MET A 93 -5.91 2.08 -0.11
CA MET A 93 -6.35 0.72 -0.46
C MET A 93 -7.09 0.04 0.69
N LYS A 94 -6.61 0.18 1.93
CA LYS A 94 -7.30 -0.36 3.11
C LYS A 94 -8.74 0.15 3.19
N LYS A 95 -8.95 1.46 2.99
CA LYS A 95 -10.28 2.08 3.04
C LYS A 95 -11.19 1.59 1.92
N GLU A 96 -10.66 1.45 0.72
CA GLU A 96 -11.41 0.95 -0.45
C GLU A 96 -11.92 -0.47 -0.18
N VAL A 97 -11.03 -1.38 0.24
CA VAL A 97 -11.41 -2.77 0.53
C VAL A 97 -12.39 -2.85 1.72
N GLU A 98 -12.22 -2.03 2.75
CA GLU A 98 -13.18 -1.96 3.86
C GLU A 98 -14.57 -1.47 3.40
N LYS A 99 -14.63 -0.51 2.46
CA LYS A 99 -15.89 -0.04 1.89
C LYS A 99 -16.57 -1.15 1.08
N ASP A 100 -15.80 -1.85 0.24
CA ASP A 100 -16.31 -2.93 -0.60
C ASP A 100 -16.81 -4.12 0.22
N LEU A 101 -16.09 -4.49 1.29
CA LEU A 101 -16.54 -5.55 2.21
C LEU A 101 -17.88 -5.20 2.88
N LYS A 102 -18.02 -3.97 3.39
CA LYS A 102 -19.29 -3.50 3.97
C LYS A 102 -20.43 -3.51 2.95
N ARG A 103 -20.13 -3.14 1.69
CA ARG A 103 -21.12 -3.17 0.61
C ARG A 103 -21.57 -4.62 0.32
N MET A 104 -20.64 -5.56 0.20
CA MET A 104 -20.95 -6.97 -0.02
C MET A 104 -21.72 -7.60 1.15
N GLU A 105 -21.41 -7.20 2.38
CA GLU A 105 -22.17 -7.62 3.57
C GLU A 105 -23.61 -7.08 3.53
N ALA A 106 -23.80 -5.79 3.22
CA ALA A 106 -25.12 -5.20 3.07
C ALA A 106 -25.95 -5.91 2.00
N GLU A 107 -25.37 -6.15 0.82
CA GLU A 107 -26.02 -6.87 -0.29
C GLU A 107 -26.39 -8.31 0.11
N LYS A 108 -25.53 -9.03 0.85
CA LYS A 108 -25.83 -10.39 1.36
C LYS A 108 -26.98 -10.42 2.37
N HIS A 109 -27.17 -9.36 3.14
CA HIS A 109 -28.26 -9.25 4.11
C HIS A 109 -29.55 -8.65 3.52
N GLY A 110 -29.62 -8.49 2.19
CA GLY A 110 -30.80 -7.94 1.51
C GLY A 110 -30.98 -6.43 1.71
N PHE A 111 -29.96 -5.74 2.20
CA PHE A 111 -29.93 -4.28 2.31
C PHE A 111 -29.39 -3.71 1.00
N ASP A 112 -30.15 -2.82 0.34
CA ASP A 112 -29.65 -2.05 -0.80
C ASP A 112 -28.80 -0.87 -0.28
N PRO A 113 -27.45 -0.90 -0.44
CA PRO A 113 -26.58 0.17 0.06
C PRO A 113 -26.80 1.50 -0.67
N THR A 114 -27.46 1.51 -1.84
CA THR A 114 -27.79 2.75 -2.57
C THR A 114 -28.94 3.54 -1.93
N PHE A 115 -29.72 2.91 -1.03
CA PHE A 115 -30.79 3.59 -0.30
C PHE A 115 -30.23 4.66 0.65
N TYR A 116 -29.18 4.33 1.40
CA TYR A 116 -28.56 5.27 2.35
C TYR A 116 -27.76 6.38 1.67
N GLU A 117 -27.12 6.10 0.52
CA GLU A 117 -26.42 7.15 -0.24
C GLU A 117 -27.44 8.16 -0.79
N LYS A 118 -28.59 7.72 -1.32
CA LYS A 118 -29.68 8.61 -1.77
C LYS A 118 -30.34 9.38 -0.62
N GLU A 119 -30.55 8.75 0.53
CA GLU A 119 -31.15 9.42 1.70
C GLU A 119 -30.22 10.50 2.25
N LYS A 120 -28.91 10.25 2.26
CA LYS A 120 -27.91 11.24 2.69
C LYS A 120 -27.81 12.42 1.71
N GLU A 121 -27.84 12.14 0.41
CA GLU A 121 -27.88 13.17 -0.64
C GLU A 121 -29.14 14.03 -0.52
N TYR A 122 -30.31 13.40 -0.29
CA TYR A 122 -31.58 14.08 -0.06
C TYR A 122 -31.55 15.00 1.17
N LEU A 123 -31.02 14.52 2.29
CA LEU A 123 -30.90 15.30 3.54
C LEU A 123 -29.87 16.45 3.40
N GLU A 124 -28.82 16.28 2.61
CA GLU A 124 -27.85 17.34 2.31
C GLU A 124 -28.43 18.41 1.38
N THR A 125 -29.28 18.04 0.41
CA THR A 125 -30.03 19.01 -0.40
C THR A 125 -31.02 19.82 0.45
N GLN A 126 -31.75 19.19 1.38
CA GLN A 126 -32.68 19.91 2.24
C GLN A 126 -31.99 20.91 3.19
N LYS A 127 -30.77 20.61 3.64
CA LYS A 127 -29.97 21.54 4.47
C LYS A 127 -29.39 22.74 3.73
N LYS A 128 -29.30 22.69 2.40
CA LYS A 128 -28.80 23.82 1.58
C LYS A 128 -29.90 24.80 1.18
N GLU A 129 -31.17 24.42 1.34
CA GLU A 129 -32.34 25.21 0.97
C GLU A 129 -33.05 25.88 2.18
N SER A 130 -32.52 25.73 3.40
CA SER A 130 -32.91 26.48 4.62
C SER A 130 -31.86 27.50 5.01
#